data_AF-A0A6P1Q121-F1
#
_entry.id   AF-A0A6P1Q121-F1
#
_cell.length_a   1.000
_cell.length_b   1.000
_cell.length_c   1.000
_cell.angle_alpha   90.00
_cell.angle_beta   90.00
_cell.angle_gamma   90.00
#
_symmetry.space_group_name_H-M   'P 1'
#
loop_
_entity.id
_entity.type
_entity.pdbx_description
1 polymer ?
#
loop_
_entity_poly.entity_id
_entity_poly.type
_entity_poly.pdbx_seq_one_letter_code
_entity_poly.pdbx_strand_id
1 'polypeptide(L)'
;MKLKMQDLRLFNLVFESAPGWILDFSNRTLSAFFDEELNIDIDDERYQEEGTSKAKRVRCLLKQADRETALRVLGALWQYKTESMPEQAEQSRNDYLALISRLENAGTDEAKGVKPVQAWHGVDWPSLIAEMNEMKSLPPHPRGFRFEAWLAELFSIFKLAPRSSFRNTGEQIDGSFRLNDEFYLMEAKWHQKRTSAADLHVFEGKLSTKATWTRGVFISWMGFTPEGLTAFGKGKRVICVSGYDLYHSLSHGIPLPDLLDAKTRHAAETGEPYAEFDRLYALKNKQFGTMK
;
A
#
# COMPACT_ATOMS: atom_id res chain seq x y z
N MET A 1 -14.61 11.52 -5.57
CA MET A 1 -15.20 12.25 -6.70
C MET A 1 -16.70 12.23 -6.49
N LYS A 2 -17.39 13.35 -6.66
CA LYS A 2 -18.83 13.37 -6.37
C LYS A 2 -19.64 12.85 -7.56
N LEU A 3 -19.91 11.55 -7.59
CA LEU A 3 -20.84 10.97 -8.57
C LEU A 3 -22.26 11.52 -8.38
N LYS A 4 -22.87 11.95 -9.48
CA LYS A 4 -24.26 12.43 -9.53
C LYS A 4 -25.19 11.25 -9.76
N MET A 5 -26.47 11.44 -9.43
CA MET A 5 -27.50 10.41 -9.59
C MET A 5 -27.59 9.90 -11.03
N GLN A 6 -27.38 10.77 -12.02
CA GLN A 6 -27.38 10.39 -13.43
C GLN A 6 -26.20 9.48 -13.79
N ASP A 7 -25.03 9.69 -13.18
CA ASP A 7 -23.84 8.87 -13.44
C ASP A 7 -24.07 7.45 -12.89
N LEU A 8 -24.70 7.32 -11.72
CA LEU A 8 -25.09 6.03 -11.15
C LEU A 8 -26.17 5.32 -11.96
N ARG A 9 -27.10 6.06 -12.58
CA ARG A 9 -28.08 5.48 -13.50
C ARG A 9 -27.41 4.91 -14.75
N LEU A 10 -26.50 5.67 -15.37
CA LEU A 10 -25.72 5.20 -16.52
C LEU A 10 -24.85 3.99 -16.14
N PHE A 11 -24.21 4.03 -14.97
CA PHE A 11 -23.46 2.87 -14.45
C PHE A 11 -24.34 1.62 -14.39
N ASN A 12 -25.55 1.72 -13.83
CA ASN A 12 -26.45 0.58 -13.74
C ASN A 12 -26.88 0.08 -15.13
N LEU A 13 -27.23 1.00 -16.05
CA LEU A 13 -27.59 0.63 -17.43
C LEU A 13 -26.46 -0.11 -18.17
N VAL A 14 -25.21 0.30 -17.92
CA VAL A 14 -24.04 -0.26 -18.60
C VAL A 14 -23.57 -1.56 -17.94
N PHE A 15 -23.53 -1.64 -16.61
CA PHE A 15 -22.81 -2.71 -15.92
C PHE A 15 -23.69 -3.64 -15.08
N GLU A 16 -24.91 -3.26 -14.70
CA GLU A 16 -25.79 -4.17 -13.95
C GLU A 16 -26.50 -5.15 -14.88
N SER A 17 -26.34 -6.44 -14.64
CA SER A 17 -27.07 -7.51 -15.34
C SER A 17 -28.42 -7.81 -14.69
N ALA A 18 -28.53 -7.58 -13.39
CA ALA A 18 -29.75 -7.65 -12.59
C ALA A 18 -29.55 -6.81 -11.31
N PRO A 19 -30.60 -6.47 -10.54
CA PRO A 19 -30.44 -5.70 -9.31
C PRO A 19 -29.41 -6.33 -8.35
N GLY A 20 -28.28 -5.65 -8.14
CA GLY A 20 -27.20 -6.14 -7.26
C GLY A 20 -26.13 -7.00 -7.94
N TRP A 21 -26.28 -7.32 -9.23
CA TRP A 21 -25.35 -8.10 -10.03
C TRP A 21 -24.62 -7.20 -11.03
N ILE A 22 -23.30 -7.38 -11.18
CA ILE A 22 -22.48 -6.68 -12.16
C ILE A 22 -22.00 -7.73 -13.16
N LEU A 23 -22.27 -7.48 -14.45
CA LEU A 23 -21.88 -8.36 -15.56
C LEU A 23 -22.18 -9.83 -15.24
N ASP A 24 -21.27 -10.75 -15.56
CA ASP A 24 -21.34 -12.18 -15.24
C ASP A 24 -20.52 -12.57 -13.99
N PHE A 25 -20.04 -11.59 -13.21
CA PHE A 25 -19.19 -11.85 -12.05
C PHE A 25 -19.94 -12.57 -10.91
N SER A 26 -19.30 -13.59 -10.35
CA SER A 26 -19.56 -14.06 -8.97
C SER A 26 -18.88 -13.12 -7.96
N ASN A 27 -19.18 -13.23 -6.66
CA ASN A 27 -18.43 -12.46 -5.65
C ASN A 27 -16.93 -12.74 -5.75
N ARG A 28 -16.55 -14.03 -5.84
CA ARG A 28 -15.15 -14.45 -5.93
C ARG A 28 -14.44 -13.91 -7.17
N THR A 29 -15.09 -13.98 -8.34
CA THR A 29 -14.47 -13.53 -9.60
C THR A 29 -14.43 -12.00 -9.70
N LEU A 30 -15.37 -11.29 -9.07
CA LEU A 30 -15.28 -9.83 -8.94
C LEU A 30 -14.08 -9.44 -8.08
N SER A 31 -13.89 -10.08 -6.92
CA SER A 31 -12.78 -9.78 -6.02
C SER A 31 -11.44 -10.04 -6.70
N ALA A 32 -11.29 -11.18 -7.39
CA ALA A 32 -10.09 -11.50 -8.16
C ALA A 32 -9.83 -10.47 -9.27
N PHE A 33 -10.87 -10.08 -10.03
CA PHE A 33 -10.75 -9.05 -11.08
C PHE A 33 -10.27 -7.70 -10.52
N PHE A 34 -10.83 -7.24 -9.40
CA PHE A 34 -10.42 -5.98 -8.77
C PHE A 34 -9.01 -6.04 -8.18
N ASP A 35 -8.57 -7.20 -7.69
CA ASP A 35 -7.20 -7.40 -7.23
C ASP A 35 -6.22 -7.36 -8.40
N GLU A 36 -6.41 -8.24 -9.39
CA GLU A 36 -5.46 -8.46 -10.48
C GLU A 36 -5.37 -7.26 -11.45
N GLU A 37 -6.51 -6.74 -11.89
CA GLU A 37 -6.57 -5.68 -12.92
C GLU A 37 -6.46 -4.28 -12.32
N LEU A 38 -6.94 -4.11 -11.09
CA LEU A 38 -7.09 -2.79 -10.48
C LEU A 38 -6.21 -2.61 -9.24
N ASN A 39 -5.68 -3.66 -8.62
CA ASN A 39 -5.01 -3.60 -7.32
C ASN A 39 -5.87 -2.88 -6.27
N ILE A 40 -7.16 -3.23 -6.22
CA ILE A 40 -8.15 -2.66 -5.32
C ILE A 40 -8.79 -3.79 -4.51
N ASP A 41 -8.78 -3.66 -3.19
CA ASP A 41 -9.56 -4.55 -2.32
C ASP A 41 -11.02 -4.12 -2.32
N ILE A 42 -11.83 -4.67 -3.23
CA ILE A 42 -13.26 -4.36 -3.33
C ILE A 42 -14.10 -4.97 -2.19
N ASP A 43 -13.50 -5.82 -1.35
CA ASP A 43 -14.16 -6.43 -0.20
C ASP A 43 -13.91 -5.63 1.10
N ASP A 44 -13.07 -4.59 1.08
CA ASP A 44 -12.84 -3.72 2.25
C ASP A 44 -14.15 -3.16 2.82
N GLU A 45 -14.26 -3.14 4.15
CA GLU A 45 -15.46 -2.72 4.89
C GLU A 45 -15.96 -1.34 4.48
N ARG A 46 -15.05 -0.44 4.09
CA ARG A 46 -15.41 0.92 3.64
C ARG A 46 -16.30 0.95 2.40
N TYR A 47 -16.31 -0.12 1.61
CA TYR A 47 -17.15 -0.24 0.42
C TYR A 47 -18.47 -0.96 0.71
N GLN A 48 -18.70 -1.40 1.94
CA GLN A 48 -19.90 -2.14 2.35
C GLN A 48 -20.96 -1.27 3.02
N GLU A 49 -20.75 0.05 3.14
CA GLU A 49 -21.66 1.00 3.83
C GLU A 49 -23.12 0.92 3.31
N GLU A 50 -23.30 0.69 2.01
CA GLU A 50 -24.63 0.60 1.38
C GLU A 50 -25.14 -0.84 1.26
N GLY A 51 -24.36 -1.82 1.76
CA GLY A 51 -24.60 -3.26 1.74
C GLY A 51 -23.54 -4.04 0.97
N THR A 52 -23.61 -5.38 1.06
CA THR A 52 -22.52 -6.28 0.66
C THR A 52 -22.63 -6.84 -0.77
N SER A 53 -23.66 -6.45 -1.54
CA SER A 53 -23.78 -6.93 -2.93
C SER A 53 -22.69 -6.31 -3.83
N LYS A 54 -22.30 -7.06 -4.87
CA LYS A 54 -21.28 -6.64 -5.86
C LYS A 54 -21.51 -5.22 -6.37
N ALA A 55 -22.73 -4.95 -6.83
CA ALA A 55 -23.06 -3.64 -7.38
C ALA A 55 -23.01 -2.51 -6.35
N LYS A 56 -23.38 -2.81 -5.09
CA LYS A 56 -23.29 -1.84 -4.00
C LYS A 56 -21.83 -1.53 -3.67
N ARG A 57 -20.97 -2.54 -3.58
CA ARG A 57 -19.53 -2.36 -3.32
C ARG A 57 -18.84 -1.52 -4.37
N VAL A 58 -19.04 -1.85 -5.65
CA VAL A 58 -18.46 -1.07 -6.77
C VAL A 58 -19.00 0.36 -6.80
N ARG A 59 -20.30 0.58 -6.59
CA ARG A 59 -20.83 1.95 -6.49
C ARG A 59 -20.27 2.72 -5.30
N CYS A 60 -20.13 2.07 -4.14
CA CYS A 60 -19.57 2.70 -2.95
C CYS A 60 -18.12 3.15 -3.22
N LEU A 61 -17.31 2.28 -3.83
CA LEU A 61 -15.97 2.63 -4.31
C LEU A 61 -16.02 3.85 -5.23
N LEU A 62 -16.83 3.83 -6.29
CA LEU A 62 -16.87 4.92 -7.27
C LEU A 62 -17.34 6.27 -6.67
N LYS A 63 -18.19 6.25 -5.63
CA LYS A 63 -18.62 7.45 -4.90
C LYS A 63 -17.50 8.06 -4.05
N GLN A 64 -16.56 7.25 -3.58
CA GLN A 64 -15.46 7.69 -2.72
C GLN A 64 -14.19 8.02 -3.52
N ALA A 65 -13.91 7.25 -4.58
CA ALA A 65 -12.70 7.28 -5.38
C ALA A 65 -12.45 8.63 -6.05
N ASP A 66 -11.19 9.00 -6.26
CA ASP A 66 -10.85 10.14 -7.15
C ASP A 66 -11.25 9.85 -8.60
N ARG A 67 -11.26 10.90 -9.44
CA ARG A 67 -11.68 10.78 -10.84
C ARG A 67 -10.84 9.78 -11.61
N GLU A 68 -9.53 9.79 -11.42
CA GLU A 68 -8.60 8.89 -12.11
C GLU A 68 -8.91 7.42 -11.79
N THR A 69 -9.09 7.11 -10.51
CA THR A 69 -9.47 5.78 -10.05
C THR A 69 -10.84 5.36 -10.60
N ALA A 70 -11.84 6.25 -10.57
CA ALA A 70 -13.17 5.94 -11.08
C ALA A 70 -13.14 5.64 -12.58
N LEU A 71 -12.45 6.46 -13.37
CA LEU A 71 -12.27 6.22 -14.81
C LEU A 71 -11.53 4.91 -15.08
N ARG A 72 -10.49 4.61 -14.29
CA ARG A 72 -9.74 3.34 -14.40
C ARG A 72 -10.62 2.12 -14.12
N VAL A 73 -11.43 2.17 -13.06
CA VAL A 73 -12.39 1.08 -12.72
C VAL A 73 -13.41 0.88 -13.84
N LEU A 74 -14.02 1.97 -14.33
CA LEU A 74 -15.02 1.90 -15.39
C LEU A 74 -14.43 1.41 -16.71
N GLY A 75 -13.21 1.85 -17.04
CA GLY A 75 -12.47 1.39 -18.22
C GLY A 75 -12.18 -0.10 -18.18
N ALA A 76 -11.69 -0.62 -17.05
CA ALA A 76 -11.42 -2.05 -16.88
C ALA A 76 -12.71 -2.89 -16.99
N LEU A 77 -13.80 -2.48 -16.32
CA LEU A 77 -15.09 -3.17 -16.42
C LEU A 77 -15.63 -3.15 -17.86
N TRP A 78 -15.45 -2.03 -18.57
CA TRP A 78 -15.89 -1.91 -19.96
C TRP A 78 -15.09 -2.80 -20.91
N GLN A 79 -13.77 -2.86 -20.72
CA GLN A 79 -12.91 -3.76 -21.47
C GLN A 79 -13.34 -5.21 -21.26
N TYR A 80 -13.52 -5.63 -20.00
CA TYR A 80 -14.01 -6.97 -19.69
C TYR A 80 -15.36 -7.25 -20.35
N LYS A 81 -16.31 -6.31 -20.29
CA LYS A 81 -17.63 -6.45 -20.95
C LYS A 81 -17.51 -6.61 -22.47
N THR A 82 -16.59 -5.85 -23.09
CA THR A 82 -16.36 -5.90 -24.54
C THR A 82 -15.82 -7.26 -24.97
N GLU A 83 -14.96 -7.86 -24.15
CA GLU A 83 -14.35 -9.16 -24.42
C GLU A 83 -15.29 -10.34 -24.10
N SER A 84 -16.05 -10.28 -23.01
CA SER A 84 -16.92 -11.37 -22.54
C SER A 84 -18.34 -11.33 -23.09
N MET A 85 -18.87 -10.14 -23.42
CA MET A 85 -20.29 -9.90 -23.76
C MET A 85 -20.45 -8.88 -24.92
N PRO A 86 -19.85 -9.11 -26.09
CA PRO A 86 -19.68 -8.09 -27.14
C PRO A 86 -21.00 -7.49 -27.66
N GLU A 87 -22.06 -8.30 -27.82
CA GLU A 87 -23.36 -7.80 -28.27
C GLU A 87 -24.00 -6.84 -27.26
N GLN A 88 -23.90 -7.15 -25.97
CA GLN A 88 -24.43 -6.32 -24.90
C GLN A 88 -23.57 -5.06 -24.69
N ALA A 89 -22.26 -5.17 -24.93
CA ALA A 89 -21.37 -4.01 -24.98
C ALA A 89 -21.83 -3.06 -26.08
N GLU A 90 -22.01 -3.51 -27.32
CA GLU A 90 -22.43 -2.63 -28.42
C GLU A 90 -23.77 -1.94 -28.14
N GLN A 91 -24.74 -2.66 -27.55
CA GLN A 91 -26.04 -2.09 -27.15
C GLN A 91 -25.93 -0.94 -26.13
N SER A 92 -24.96 -1.00 -25.22
CA SER A 92 -24.77 -0.03 -24.12
C SER A 92 -23.63 0.95 -24.36
N ARG A 93 -23.04 0.94 -25.56
CA ARG A 93 -21.85 1.73 -25.91
C ARG A 93 -22.08 3.24 -25.76
N ASN A 94 -23.22 3.74 -26.21
CA ASN A 94 -23.54 5.16 -26.11
C ASN A 94 -23.72 5.60 -24.66
N ASP A 95 -24.32 4.76 -23.82
CA ASP A 95 -24.49 5.04 -22.39
C ASP A 95 -23.14 5.05 -21.65
N TYR A 96 -22.22 4.13 -22.03
CA TYR A 96 -20.86 4.12 -21.51
C TYR A 96 -20.10 5.39 -21.91
N LEU A 97 -20.14 5.78 -23.19
CA LEU A 97 -19.48 7.02 -23.66
C LEU A 97 -20.06 8.26 -22.97
N ALA A 98 -21.38 8.31 -22.76
CA ALA A 98 -22.03 9.37 -22.02
C ALA A 98 -21.56 9.41 -20.55
N LEU A 99 -21.39 8.25 -19.91
CA LEU A 99 -20.86 8.16 -18.55
C LEU A 99 -19.43 8.68 -18.46
N ILE A 100 -18.53 8.20 -19.31
CA ILE A 100 -17.11 8.62 -19.30
C ILE A 100 -16.97 10.12 -19.59
N SER A 101 -17.65 10.61 -20.63
CA SER A 101 -17.62 12.03 -20.99
C SER A 101 -18.07 12.93 -19.83
N ARG A 102 -19.08 12.52 -19.06
CA ARG A 102 -19.54 13.28 -17.89
C ARG A 102 -18.51 13.32 -16.76
N LEU A 103 -17.77 12.23 -16.55
CA LEU A 103 -16.74 12.15 -15.51
C LEU A 103 -15.48 12.92 -15.89
N GLU A 104 -15.06 12.88 -17.16
CA GLU A 104 -13.92 13.64 -17.67
C GLU A 104 -14.17 15.16 -17.56
N ASN A 105 -15.39 15.60 -17.87
CA ASN A 105 -15.80 17.01 -17.83
C ASN A 105 -16.24 17.49 -16.42
N ALA A 106 -16.13 16.66 -15.39
CA ALA A 106 -16.41 17.07 -14.02
C ALA A 106 -15.40 18.14 -13.55
N GLY A 107 -15.87 19.11 -12.77
CA GLY A 107 -15.04 20.23 -12.29
C GLY A 107 -13.90 19.76 -11.38
N THR A 108 -12.87 20.61 -11.20
CA THR A 108 -11.67 20.28 -10.41
C THR A 108 -11.96 19.91 -8.95
N ASP A 109 -12.98 20.50 -8.33
CA ASP A 109 -13.42 20.12 -6.98
C ASP A 109 -14.20 18.80 -6.96
N GLU A 110 -14.90 18.47 -8.05
CA GLU A 110 -15.59 17.19 -8.19
C GLU A 110 -14.59 16.03 -8.38
N ALA A 111 -13.39 16.30 -8.90
CA ALA A 111 -12.37 15.30 -9.19
C ALA A 111 -11.65 14.74 -7.93
N LYS A 112 -11.72 15.43 -6.79
CA LYS A 112 -11.10 15.00 -5.52
C LYS A 112 -11.79 13.75 -4.97
N GLY A 113 -11.02 12.81 -4.44
CA GLY A 113 -11.52 11.59 -3.80
C GLY A 113 -10.43 10.90 -3.00
N VAL A 114 -10.76 9.73 -2.45
CA VAL A 114 -9.83 8.93 -1.66
C VAL A 114 -9.22 7.85 -2.55
N LYS A 115 -7.90 7.65 -2.47
CA LYS A 115 -7.25 6.52 -3.12
C LYS A 115 -7.86 5.20 -2.60
N PRO A 116 -8.06 4.21 -3.48
CA PRO A 116 -8.67 2.96 -3.07
C PRO A 116 -7.72 2.16 -2.17
N VAL A 117 -8.29 1.35 -1.28
CA VAL A 117 -7.53 0.33 -0.53
C VAL A 117 -6.94 -0.66 -1.52
N GLN A 118 -5.64 -0.95 -1.37
CA GLN A 118 -4.92 -1.85 -2.25
C GLN A 118 -5.17 -3.31 -1.84
N ALA A 119 -5.33 -4.19 -2.83
CA ALA A 119 -5.46 -5.62 -2.60
C ALA A 119 -4.11 -6.31 -2.48
N TRP A 120 -4.05 -7.34 -1.63
CA TRP A 120 -2.84 -8.12 -1.35
C TRP A 120 -3.11 -9.63 -1.25
N HIS A 121 -4.20 -10.14 -1.86
CA HIS A 121 -4.61 -11.53 -1.67
C HIS A 121 -3.63 -12.53 -2.31
N GLY A 122 -2.84 -12.10 -3.30
CA GLY A 122 -1.81 -12.92 -3.94
C GLY A 122 -0.50 -13.05 -3.16
N VAL A 123 -0.36 -12.44 -1.98
CA VAL A 123 0.88 -12.49 -1.19
C VAL A 123 1.01 -13.83 -0.46
N ASP A 124 2.08 -14.57 -0.72
CA ASP A 124 2.44 -15.79 0.00
C ASP A 124 3.18 -15.46 1.31
N TRP A 125 2.41 -15.09 2.33
CA TRP A 125 2.93 -14.76 3.66
C TRP A 125 3.77 -15.89 4.30
N PRO A 126 3.31 -17.17 4.28
CA PRO A 126 4.11 -18.28 4.80
C PRO A 126 5.50 -18.37 4.19
N SER A 127 5.63 -18.24 2.86
CA SER A 127 6.92 -18.30 2.18
C SER A 127 7.85 -17.16 2.60
N LEU A 128 7.33 -15.92 2.72
CA LEU A 128 8.12 -14.79 3.21
C LEU A 128 8.67 -15.03 4.62
N ILE A 129 7.86 -15.60 5.51
CA ILE A 129 8.28 -15.93 6.88
C ILE A 129 9.28 -17.09 6.90
N ALA A 130 9.09 -18.10 6.05
CA ALA A 130 10.02 -19.23 5.92
C ALA A 130 11.41 -18.73 5.49
N GLU A 131 11.49 -17.89 4.47
CA GLU A 131 12.75 -17.27 4.01
C GLU A 131 13.43 -16.46 5.12
N MET A 132 12.66 -15.68 5.90
CA MET A 132 13.21 -14.97 7.08
C MET A 132 13.83 -15.91 8.11
N ASN A 133 13.24 -17.09 8.32
CA ASN A 133 13.76 -18.07 9.26
C ASN A 133 15.02 -18.74 8.73
N GLU A 134 15.08 -19.06 7.44
CA GLU A 134 16.26 -19.62 6.79
C GLU A 134 17.46 -18.66 6.88
N MET A 135 17.24 -17.36 6.65
CA MET A 135 18.29 -16.33 6.76
C MET A 135 18.99 -16.30 8.12
N LYS A 136 18.30 -16.64 9.22
CA LYS A 136 18.90 -16.66 10.58
C LYS A 136 20.08 -17.64 10.68
N SER A 137 20.05 -18.72 9.91
CA SER A 137 21.08 -19.76 9.90
C SER A 137 22.35 -19.37 9.13
N LEU A 138 22.30 -18.29 8.33
CA LEU A 138 23.42 -17.85 7.51
C LEU A 138 24.53 -17.18 8.36
N PRO A 139 25.82 -17.31 7.96
CA PRO A 139 26.92 -16.57 8.55
C PRO A 139 26.75 -15.04 8.40
N PRO A 140 27.39 -14.20 9.24
CA PRO A 140 27.10 -12.76 9.32
C PRO A 140 27.15 -12.00 7.98
N HIS A 141 28.20 -12.18 7.18
CA HIS A 141 28.35 -11.48 5.89
C HIS A 141 27.32 -11.93 4.84
N PRO A 142 27.21 -13.24 4.51
CA PRO A 142 26.16 -13.74 3.61
C PRO A 142 24.74 -13.36 4.05
N ARG A 143 24.49 -13.34 5.36
CA ARG A 143 23.18 -12.97 5.91
C ARG A 143 22.80 -11.53 5.64
N GLY A 144 23.75 -10.59 5.75
CA GLY A 144 23.52 -9.18 5.42
C GLY A 144 23.11 -9.02 3.95
N PHE A 145 23.89 -9.60 3.04
CA PHE A 145 23.58 -9.54 1.60
C PHE A 145 22.25 -10.20 1.24
N ARG A 146 21.95 -11.38 1.82
CA ARG A 146 20.66 -12.04 1.58
C ARG A 146 19.50 -11.22 2.15
N PHE A 147 19.68 -10.54 3.28
CA PHE A 147 18.66 -9.66 3.85
C PHE A 147 18.36 -8.46 2.95
N GLU A 148 19.38 -7.81 2.39
CA GLU A 148 19.20 -6.73 1.41
C GLU A 148 18.42 -7.20 0.19
N ALA A 149 18.79 -8.37 -0.37
CA ALA A 149 18.08 -8.97 -1.50
C ALA A 149 16.62 -9.31 -1.16
N TRP A 150 16.40 -9.92 0.00
CA TRP A 150 15.06 -10.26 0.49
C TRP A 150 14.18 -9.02 0.68
N LEU A 151 14.74 -7.93 1.19
CA LEU A 151 14.01 -6.66 1.30
C LEU A 151 13.63 -6.12 -0.08
N ALA A 152 14.52 -6.19 -1.07
CA ALA A 152 14.22 -5.78 -2.44
C ALA A 152 13.07 -6.62 -3.05
N GLU A 153 13.07 -7.93 -2.83
CA GLU A 153 11.97 -8.84 -3.22
C GLU A 153 10.67 -8.45 -2.52
N LEU A 154 10.71 -8.23 -1.20
CA LEU A 154 9.57 -7.81 -0.39
C LEU A 154 8.96 -6.48 -0.90
N PHE A 155 9.78 -5.46 -1.14
CA PHE A 155 9.32 -4.20 -1.71
C PHE A 155 8.72 -4.37 -3.11
N SER A 156 9.25 -5.30 -3.92
CA SER A 156 8.71 -5.60 -5.24
C SER A 156 7.33 -6.26 -5.16
N ILE A 157 7.14 -7.21 -4.24
CA ILE A 157 5.85 -7.87 -3.98
C ILE A 157 4.79 -6.82 -3.62
N PHE A 158 5.15 -5.85 -2.77
CA PHE A 158 4.26 -4.76 -2.37
C PHE A 158 4.22 -3.58 -3.36
N LYS A 159 4.73 -3.75 -4.59
CA LYS A 159 4.68 -2.75 -5.68
C LYS A 159 5.29 -1.38 -5.30
N LEU A 160 6.29 -1.38 -4.41
CA LEU A 160 6.98 -0.17 -3.93
C LEU A 160 8.10 0.31 -4.87
N ALA A 161 8.17 -0.19 -6.10
CA ALA A 161 9.16 0.19 -7.12
C ALA A 161 10.61 0.29 -6.58
N PRO A 162 11.15 -0.79 -5.98
CA PRO A 162 12.47 -0.76 -5.36
C PRO A 162 13.59 -0.55 -6.38
N ARG A 163 14.68 0.06 -5.92
CA ARG A 163 15.98 0.08 -6.59
C ARG A 163 17.03 -0.50 -5.66
N SER A 164 17.90 -1.34 -6.23
CA SER A 164 19.04 -1.95 -5.55
C SER A 164 20.03 -0.89 -5.07
N SER A 165 21.01 -1.35 -4.27
CA SER A 165 22.06 -0.49 -3.74
C SER A 165 22.76 0.30 -4.84
N PHE A 166 23.10 1.54 -4.52
CA PHE A 166 23.76 2.46 -5.43
C PHE A 166 24.81 3.29 -4.71
N ARG A 167 25.80 3.76 -5.47
CA ARG A 167 26.87 4.62 -4.97
C ARG A 167 26.72 6.02 -5.56
N ASN A 168 26.60 7.00 -4.68
CA ASN A 168 26.93 8.37 -5.01
C ASN A 168 28.42 8.59 -4.73
N THR A 169 29.01 9.68 -5.23
CA THR A 169 30.43 9.99 -5.02
C THR A 169 30.76 10.01 -3.52
N GLY A 170 31.42 8.95 -3.02
CA GLY A 170 31.81 8.80 -1.62
C GLY A 170 30.75 8.22 -0.66
N GLU A 171 29.58 7.80 -1.14
CA GLU A 171 28.45 7.37 -0.30
C GLU A 171 27.76 6.13 -0.89
N GLN A 172 27.53 5.10 -0.06
CA GLN A 172 26.74 3.92 -0.42
C GLN A 172 25.38 3.96 0.30
N ILE A 173 24.31 3.71 -0.45
CA ILE A 173 22.94 3.54 0.04
C ILE A 173 22.48 2.13 -0.34
N ASP A 174 21.89 1.40 0.61
CA ASP A 174 21.53 -0.02 0.43
C ASP A 174 20.33 -0.19 -0.51
N GLY A 175 19.46 0.80 -0.60
CA GLY A 175 18.42 0.84 -1.62
C GLY A 175 17.53 2.07 -1.56
N SER A 176 16.54 2.12 -2.44
CA SER A 176 15.47 3.10 -2.39
C SER A 176 14.16 2.52 -2.89
N PHE A 177 13.04 3.09 -2.50
CA PHE A 177 11.71 2.67 -2.94
C PHE A 177 10.75 3.85 -2.93
N ARG A 178 9.57 3.66 -3.52
CA ARG A 178 8.49 4.65 -3.58
C ARG A 178 7.31 4.19 -2.74
N LEU A 179 6.86 5.05 -1.83
CA LEU A 179 5.67 4.84 -0.99
C LEU A 179 4.83 6.12 -1.04
N ASN A 180 3.54 6.02 -1.34
CA ASN A 180 2.62 7.16 -1.43
C ASN A 180 3.15 8.32 -2.30
N ASP A 181 3.74 7.99 -3.45
CA ASP A 181 4.36 8.93 -4.40
C ASP A 181 5.59 9.70 -3.87
N GLU A 182 6.08 9.36 -2.67
CA GLU A 182 7.32 9.88 -2.10
C GLU A 182 8.46 8.87 -2.24
N PHE A 183 9.70 9.39 -2.35
CA PHE A 183 10.92 8.56 -2.42
C PHE A 183 11.54 8.39 -1.04
N TYR A 184 11.81 7.13 -0.70
CA TYR A 184 12.51 6.73 0.51
C TYR A 184 13.87 6.14 0.16
N LEU A 185 14.91 6.61 0.84
CA LEU A 185 16.19 5.88 0.90
C LEU A 185 16.13 4.85 2.02
N MET A 186 16.83 3.73 1.85
CA MET A 186 16.86 2.66 2.82
C MET A 186 18.29 2.32 3.22
N GLU A 187 18.49 2.08 4.51
CA GLU A 187 19.64 1.37 5.07
C GLU A 187 19.13 0.12 5.80
N ALA A 188 19.80 -1.02 5.63
CA ALA A 188 19.41 -2.29 6.24
C ALA A 188 20.57 -2.91 7.02
N LYS A 189 20.29 -3.36 8.26
CA LYS A 189 21.28 -3.97 9.13
C LYS A 189 20.78 -5.26 9.77
N TRP A 190 21.48 -6.36 9.48
CA TRP A 190 21.31 -7.64 10.18
C TRP A 190 22.51 -7.97 11.08
N HIS A 191 22.56 -7.32 12.25
CA HIS A 191 23.53 -7.62 13.30
C HIS A 191 22.88 -8.26 14.52
N GLN A 192 23.69 -8.93 15.35
CA GLN A 192 23.26 -9.50 16.63
C GLN A 192 23.10 -8.46 17.74
N LYS A 193 23.66 -7.26 17.54
CA LYS A 193 23.54 -6.13 18.47
C LYS A 193 22.47 -5.17 17.98
N ARG A 194 21.76 -4.55 18.93
CA ARG A 194 20.83 -3.45 18.63
C ARG A 194 21.57 -2.26 18.04
N THR A 195 20.95 -1.57 17.11
CA THR A 195 21.49 -0.39 16.43
C THR A 195 21.57 0.80 17.38
N SER A 196 22.67 1.54 17.32
CA SER A 196 22.95 2.72 18.18
C SER A 196 22.59 4.04 17.50
N ALA A 197 22.64 5.15 18.24
CA ALA A 197 22.44 6.50 17.69
C ALA A 197 23.46 6.85 16.60
N ALA A 198 24.70 6.38 16.71
CA ALA A 198 25.76 6.72 15.77
C ALA A 198 25.41 6.29 14.34
N ASP A 199 24.87 5.08 14.19
CA ASP A 199 24.42 4.55 12.89
C ASP A 199 23.26 5.36 12.32
N LEU A 200 22.29 5.72 13.16
CA LEU A 200 21.15 6.54 12.77
C LEU A 200 21.59 7.95 12.33
N HIS A 201 22.53 8.56 13.04
CA HIS A 201 23.10 9.86 12.67
C HIS A 201 23.89 9.82 11.37
N VAL A 202 24.65 8.75 11.12
CA VAL A 202 25.33 8.55 9.83
C VAL A 202 24.30 8.53 8.70
N PHE A 203 23.22 7.79 8.85
CA PHE A 203 22.17 7.71 7.83
C PHE A 203 21.36 9.02 7.67
N GLU A 204 21.02 9.72 8.75
CA GLU A 204 20.40 11.06 8.65
C GLU A 204 21.35 12.07 7.97
N GLY A 205 22.65 11.97 8.23
CA GLY A 205 23.68 12.74 7.55
C GLY A 205 23.66 12.50 6.03
N LYS A 206 23.54 11.24 5.60
CA LYS A 206 23.35 10.88 4.18
C LYS A 206 22.12 11.58 3.59
N LEU A 207 20.98 11.58 4.28
CA LEU A 207 19.75 12.26 3.85
C LEU A 207 19.87 13.79 3.78
N SER A 208 20.75 14.42 4.57
CA SER A 208 20.93 15.89 4.58
C SER A 208 21.48 16.44 3.26
N THR A 209 22.09 15.57 2.45
CA THR A 209 22.61 15.91 1.12
C THR A 209 21.62 15.65 -0.01
N LYS A 210 20.41 15.17 0.31
CA LYS A 210 19.36 14.83 -0.65
C LYS A 210 18.29 15.93 -0.67
N ALA A 211 17.34 15.81 -1.59
CA ALA A 211 16.21 16.73 -1.65
C ALA A 211 15.47 16.77 -0.30
N THR A 212 14.98 17.95 0.09
CA THR A 212 14.37 18.16 1.42
C THR A 212 13.22 17.21 1.71
N TRP A 213 12.48 16.80 0.69
CA TRP A 213 11.35 15.87 0.77
C TRP A 213 11.75 14.39 0.82
N THR A 214 13.03 14.05 0.59
CA THR A 214 13.51 12.66 0.69
C THR A 214 13.52 12.22 2.15
N ARG A 215 12.84 11.10 2.42
CA ARG A 215 12.80 10.45 3.73
C ARG A 215 13.68 9.21 3.74
N GLY A 216 14.01 8.74 4.93
CA GLY A 216 14.79 7.51 5.12
C GLY A 216 14.02 6.46 5.89
N VAL A 217 14.25 5.20 5.56
CA VAL A 217 13.86 4.04 6.38
C VAL A 217 15.12 3.32 6.82
N PHE A 218 15.29 3.20 8.13
CA PHE A 218 16.36 2.39 8.71
C PHE A 218 15.77 1.08 9.21
N ILE A 219 16.20 -0.03 8.62
CA ILE A 219 15.72 -1.38 8.97
C ILE A 219 16.81 -2.09 9.78
N SER A 220 16.53 -2.39 11.05
CA SER A 220 17.46 -3.07 11.96
C SER A 220 16.88 -4.37 12.48
N TRP A 221 17.47 -5.52 12.14
CA TRP A 221 16.94 -6.82 12.52
C TRP A 221 16.74 -6.96 14.05
N MET A 222 17.76 -6.63 14.85
CA MET A 222 17.67 -6.67 16.32
C MET A 222 17.01 -5.44 16.94
N GLY A 223 16.53 -4.50 16.12
CA GLY A 223 15.96 -3.23 16.59
C GLY A 223 17.01 -2.24 17.07
N PHE A 224 16.63 -1.38 18.01
CA PHE A 224 17.38 -0.18 18.40
C PHE A 224 17.53 -0.12 19.92
N THR A 225 18.63 0.46 20.41
CA THR A 225 18.80 0.69 21.85
C THR A 225 17.91 1.86 22.31
N PRO A 226 17.24 1.77 23.47
CA PRO A 226 16.44 2.88 24.00
C PRO A 226 17.27 4.17 24.16
N GLU A 227 18.51 4.05 24.63
CA GLU A 227 19.45 5.17 24.77
C GLU A 227 19.83 5.73 23.40
N GLY A 228 19.98 4.87 22.39
CA GLY A 228 20.29 5.25 21.02
C GLY A 228 19.15 6.02 20.35
N LEU A 229 17.91 5.58 20.54
CA LEU A 229 16.72 6.32 20.07
C LEU A 229 16.59 7.68 20.77
N THR A 230 16.85 7.71 22.09
CA THR A 230 16.83 8.95 22.87
C THR A 230 17.89 9.94 22.40
N ALA A 231 19.12 9.47 22.15
CA ALA A 231 20.22 10.29 21.68
C ALA A 231 20.03 10.74 20.21
N PHE A 232 19.45 9.91 19.35
CA PHE A 232 19.11 10.29 17.98
C PHE A 232 18.08 11.42 17.93
N GLY A 233 17.12 11.39 18.85
CA GLY A 233 16.16 12.46 19.10
C GLY A 233 14.94 12.44 18.17
N LYS A 234 14.13 13.50 18.25
CA LYS A 234 12.86 13.65 17.54
C LYS A 234 12.97 14.55 16.31
N GLY A 235 11.96 14.49 15.43
CA GLY A 235 11.81 15.40 14.28
C GLY A 235 12.80 15.12 13.15
N LYS A 236 13.27 13.88 13.04
CA LYS A 236 14.19 13.40 12.00
C LYS A 236 13.43 12.92 10.77
N ARG A 237 14.11 12.80 9.63
CA ARG A 237 13.51 12.28 8.38
C ARG A 237 13.64 10.77 8.25
N VAL A 238 14.25 10.12 9.25
CA VAL A 238 14.40 8.67 9.35
C VAL A 238 13.26 8.08 10.18
N ILE A 239 12.52 7.14 9.60
CA ILE A 239 11.68 6.20 10.34
C ILE A 239 12.42 4.87 10.55
N CYS A 240 12.18 4.24 11.69
CA CYS A 240 12.87 3.03 12.12
C CYS A 240 11.92 1.81 12.07
N VAL A 241 12.43 0.72 11.51
CA VAL A 241 11.74 -0.58 11.43
C VAL A 241 12.63 -1.64 12.03
N SER A 242 12.10 -2.44 12.95
CA SER A 242 12.82 -3.57 13.53
C SER A 242 12.49 -4.89 12.82
N GLY A 243 13.35 -5.91 12.99
CA GLY A 243 13.01 -7.27 12.55
C GLY A 243 11.77 -7.83 13.27
N TYR A 244 11.50 -7.39 14.50
CA TYR A 244 10.26 -7.68 15.22
C TYR A 244 9.05 -7.11 14.47
N ASP A 245 9.12 -5.85 14.04
CA ASP A 245 8.02 -5.23 13.29
C ASP A 245 7.75 -5.95 11.96
N LEU A 246 8.80 -6.31 11.23
CA LEU A 246 8.67 -7.04 9.97
C LEU A 246 8.04 -8.41 10.21
N TYR A 247 8.56 -9.18 11.16
CA TYR A 247 8.07 -10.53 11.45
C TYR A 247 6.59 -10.52 11.85
N HIS A 248 6.19 -9.61 12.75
CA HIS A 248 4.80 -9.51 13.18
C HIS A 248 3.88 -8.98 12.09
N SER A 249 4.32 -8.00 11.29
CA SER A 249 3.55 -7.55 10.13
C SER A 249 3.22 -8.71 9.19
N LEU A 250 4.23 -9.49 8.79
CA LEU A 250 4.02 -10.62 7.88
C LEU A 250 3.18 -11.74 8.53
N SER A 251 3.43 -12.04 9.80
CA SER A 251 2.71 -13.09 10.53
C SER A 251 1.22 -12.77 10.75
N HIS A 252 0.87 -11.48 10.77
CA HIS A 252 -0.51 -11.01 10.85
C HIS A 252 -1.13 -10.66 9.49
N GLY A 253 -0.42 -10.93 8.39
CA GLY A 253 -0.90 -10.60 7.04
C GLY A 253 -1.05 -9.09 6.79
N ILE A 254 -0.28 -8.28 7.51
CA ILE A 254 -0.28 -6.82 7.36
C ILE A 254 0.72 -6.43 6.26
N PRO A 255 0.27 -5.77 5.19
CA PRO A 255 1.11 -5.29 4.11
C PRO A 255 2.23 -4.39 4.58
N LEU A 256 3.41 -4.52 3.97
CA LEU A 256 4.53 -3.64 4.27
C LEU A 256 4.20 -2.14 4.08
N PRO A 257 3.44 -1.72 3.04
CA PRO A 257 3.00 -0.33 2.92
C PRO A 257 2.21 0.15 4.15
N ASP A 258 1.30 -0.66 4.67
CA ASP A 258 0.49 -0.31 5.85
C ASP A 258 1.35 -0.16 7.11
N LEU A 259 2.34 -1.03 7.30
CA LEU A 259 3.32 -0.91 8.39
C LEU A 259 4.12 0.38 8.28
N LEU A 260 4.65 0.69 7.09
CA LEU A 260 5.45 1.89 6.85
C LEU A 260 4.63 3.17 6.98
N ASP A 261 3.37 3.15 6.56
CA ASP A 261 2.44 4.27 6.73
C ASP A 261 2.09 4.50 8.20
N ALA A 262 1.83 3.44 8.97
CA ALA A 262 1.61 3.56 10.41
C ALA A 262 2.82 4.16 11.13
N LYS A 263 4.04 3.74 10.76
CA LYS A 263 5.29 4.30 11.30
C LYS A 263 5.52 5.74 10.86
N THR A 264 5.23 6.06 9.61
CA THR A 264 5.32 7.42 9.07
C THR A 264 4.36 8.36 9.79
N ARG A 265 3.11 7.93 9.99
CA ARG A 265 2.11 8.67 10.75
C ARG A 265 2.56 8.91 12.19
N HIS A 266 3.08 7.89 12.87
CA HIS A 266 3.62 8.02 14.21
C HIS A 266 4.75 9.05 14.30
N ALA A 267 5.71 9.00 13.36
CA ALA A 267 6.81 9.95 13.30
C ALA A 267 6.31 11.38 13.04
N ALA A 268 5.30 11.54 12.17
CA ALA A 268 4.69 12.85 11.89
C ALA A 268 3.94 13.42 13.10
N GLU A 269 3.21 12.59 13.85
CA GLU A 269 2.38 13.04 14.98
C GLU A 269 3.20 13.28 16.26
N THR A 270 4.27 12.50 16.50
CA THR A 270 5.00 12.51 17.78
C THR A 270 6.46 13.00 17.67
N GLY A 271 6.98 13.08 16.45
CA GLY A 271 8.40 13.27 16.16
C GLY A 271 9.28 12.06 16.48
N GLU A 272 8.75 10.97 17.05
CA GLU A 272 9.54 9.80 17.44
C GLU A 272 9.89 8.95 16.20
N PRO A 273 11.17 8.59 16.00
CA PRO A 273 11.60 7.82 14.82
C PRO A 273 11.16 6.36 14.89
N TYR A 274 10.81 5.84 16.07
CA TYR A 274 10.47 4.44 16.30
C TYR A 274 9.28 4.28 17.24
N ALA A 275 8.27 3.54 16.78
CA ALA A 275 7.34 2.83 17.63
C ALA A 275 7.33 1.37 17.22
N GLU A 276 7.35 0.49 18.23
CA GLU A 276 7.22 -0.94 18.05
C GLU A 276 5.82 -1.32 17.54
N PHE A 277 5.75 -2.39 16.77
CA PHE A 277 4.54 -2.89 16.12
C PHE A 277 3.33 -2.94 17.07
N ASP A 278 3.45 -3.56 18.23
CA ASP A 278 2.34 -3.71 19.18
C ASP A 278 1.77 -2.36 19.62
N ARG A 279 2.61 -1.33 19.80
CA ARG A 279 2.15 0.02 20.16
C ARG A 279 1.28 0.61 19.05
N LEU A 280 1.61 0.37 17.78
CA LEU A 280 0.87 0.90 16.64
C LEU A 280 -0.45 0.15 16.41
N TYR A 281 -0.44 -1.18 16.57
CA TYR A 281 -1.58 -2.03 16.23
C TYR A 281 -2.50 -2.35 17.43
N ALA A 282 -2.04 -2.24 18.67
CA ALA A 282 -2.93 -2.25 19.84
C ALA A 282 -3.82 -0.99 19.93
N LEU A 283 -3.36 0.14 19.34
CA LEU A 283 -4.16 1.36 19.22
C LEU A 283 -5.22 1.27 18.11
N LYS A 284 -4.94 0.54 17.02
CA LYS A 284 -5.89 0.31 15.93
C LYS A 284 -7.13 -0.48 16.42
N ASN A 285 -6.94 -1.49 17.26
CA ASN A 285 -8.04 -2.25 17.91
C ASN A 285 -8.84 -1.45 18.95
N LYS A 286 -8.35 -0.29 19.40
CA LYS A 286 -9.12 0.64 20.25
C LYS A 286 -9.83 1.74 19.45
N GLN A 287 -9.32 2.10 18.27
CA GLN A 287 -9.96 3.08 17.39
C GLN A 287 -11.04 2.46 16.50
N PHE A 288 -10.89 1.19 16.12
CA PHE A 288 -11.94 0.36 15.54
C PHE A 288 -12.37 -0.62 16.61
N GLY A 289 -13.41 -0.29 17.35
CA GLY A 289 -13.89 -1.09 18.47
C GLY A 289 -14.00 -2.56 18.08
N THR A 290 -13.44 -3.43 18.93
CA THR A 290 -13.61 -4.89 18.94
C THR A 290 -14.91 -5.32 18.26
N MET A 291 -14.82 -5.86 17.04
CA MET A 291 -15.85 -6.75 16.54
C MET A 291 -15.78 -8.03 17.38
N LYS A 292 -16.87 -8.30 18.12
CA LYS A 292 -17.11 -9.59 18.76
C LYS A 292 -17.53 -10.61 17.71
#